data_AF-A0A6J6I8V6-F1
#
_entry.id   AF-A0A6J6I8V6-F1
#
_cell.length_a   1.000
_cell.length_b   1.000
_cell.length_c   1.000
_cell.angle_alpha   90.00
_cell.angle_beta   90.00
_cell.angle_gamma   90.00
#
_symmetry.space_group_name_H-M   'P 1'
#
loop_
_entity.id
_entity.type
_entity.pdbx_description
1 polymer ?
#
loop_
_entity_poly.entity_id
_entity_poly.type
_entity_poly.pdbx_seq_one_letter_code
_entity_poly.pdbx_strand_id
1 'polypeptide(L)' 'MDMSAGPPPPDPEKLLAAWTEWETGENTPGRVMANLKTAGMPELLRALVEQKQAGAS' A
#
# COMPACT_ATOMS: atom_id res chain seq x y z
N MET A 1 27.38 9.81 -5.13
CA MET A 1 26.55 8.69 -4.65
C MET A 1 25.26 8.71 -5.42
N ASP A 2 24.99 7.67 -6.20
CA ASP A 2 23.72 7.51 -6.91
C ASP A 2 22.64 7.17 -5.86
N MET A 3 21.86 8.18 -5.47
CA MET A 3 20.78 8.04 -4.47
C MET A 3 19.43 7.74 -5.11
N SER A 4 19.38 7.20 -6.32
CA SER A 4 18.14 6.67 -6.89
C SER A 4 17.85 5.28 -6.33
N ALA A 5 17.71 5.18 -5.00
CA ALA A 5 16.98 4.06 -4.41
C ALA A 5 15.53 4.19 -4.87
N GLY A 6 14.97 3.10 -5.41
CA GLY A 6 13.56 3.05 -5.79
C GLY A 6 12.63 3.40 -4.62
N PRO A 7 11.32 3.60 -4.88
CA PRO A 7 10.37 3.82 -3.80
C PRO A 7 10.48 2.71 -2.74
N PRO A 8 10.25 3.05 -1.45
CA PRO A 8 10.29 2.06 -0.39
C PRO A 8 9.30 0.92 -0.68
N PRO A 9 9.60 -0.31 -0.25
CA PRO A 9 8.67 -1.42 -0.40
C PRO A 9 7.35 -1.13 0.35
N PRO A 10 6.24 -1.76 -0.06
CA PRO A 10 4.97 -1.66 0.66
C PRO A 10 5.10 -2.05 2.12
N ASP A 11 4.31 -1.39 2.96
CA ASP A 11 4.24 -1.64 4.40
C ASP A 11 2.82 -2.08 4.78
N PRO A 12 2.54 -3.40 4.84
CA PRO A 12 1.20 -3.93 5.12
C PRO A 12 0.62 -3.48 6.47
N GLU A 13 1.46 -3.24 7.48
CA GLU A 13 0.99 -2.81 8.80
C GLU A 13 0.48 -1.36 8.75
N LYS A 14 1.21 -0.47 8.06
CA LYS A 14 0.74 0.91 7.82
C LYS A 14 -0.51 0.97 6.95
N LEU A 15 -0.63 0.06 5.97
CA LEU A 15 -1.82 -0.05 5.14
C LEU A 15 -3.05 -0.46 5.96
N LEU A 16 -2.89 -1.46 6.82
CA LEU A 16 -3.96 -1.90 7.71
C LEU A 16 -4.38 -0.80 8.69
N ALA A 17 -3.41 -0.13 9.33
CA ALA A 17 -3.70 0.97 10.24
C ALA A 17 -4.48 2.11 9.55
N ALA A 18 -4.02 2.56 8.37
CA ALA A 18 -4.70 3.59 7.60
C ALA A 18 -6.12 3.18 7.16
N TRP A 19 -6.34 1.90 6.88
CA TRP A 19 -7.67 1.36 6.57
C TRP A 19 -8.57 1.37 7.81
N THR A 20 -8.08 0.91 8.96
CA THR A 20 -8.84 0.94 10.22
C THR A 20 -9.27 2.35 10.60
N GLU A 21 -8.39 3.35 10.45
CA GLU A 21 -8.73 4.76 10.70
C GLU A 21 -9.87 5.28 9.80
N TRP A 22 -10.02 4.73 8.60
CA TRP A 22 -11.14 5.05 7.72
C TRP A 22 -12.43 4.38 8.19
N GLU A 23 -12.36 3.09 8.52
CA GLU A 23 -13.51 2.31 8.97
C GLU A 23 -14.11 2.85 10.27
N THR A 24 -13.27 3.35 11.18
CA THR A 24 -13.72 3.97 12.44
C THR A 24 -14.14 5.43 12.28
N GLY A 25 -13.90 6.05 11.13
CA GLY A 25 -14.18 7.46 10.86
C GLY A 25 -13.21 8.42 11.54
N GLU A 26 -12.06 7.93 12.04
CA GLU A 26 -11.01 8.75 12.66
C GLU A 26 -10.33 9.69 11.65
N ASN A 27 -10.21 9.26 10.38
CA ASN A 27 -9.64 10.08 9.32
C ASN A 27 -10.56 10.21 8.10
N THR A 28 -10.43 11.35 7.41
CA THR A 28 -11.19 11.62 6.19
C THR A 28 -10.75 10.70 5.04
N PRO A 29 -11.63 10.39 4.08
CA PRO A 29 -11.28 9.56 2.93
C PRO A 29 -10.05 10.09 2.16
N GLY A 30 -9.94 11.41 1.97
CA GLY A 30 -8.80 12.01 1.28
C GLY A 30 -7.47 11.79 2.02
N ARG A 31 -7.47 11.87 3.36
CA ARG A 31 -6.28 11.61 4.18
C ARG A 31 -5.87 10.14 4.14
N VAL A 32 -6.84 9.24 4.28
CA VAL A 32 -6.63 7.78 4.19
C VAL A 32 -6.01 7.42 2.84
N MET A 33 -6.56 7.93 1.74
CA MET A 33 -6.03 7.65 0.40
C MET A 33 -4.57 8.10 0.23
N ALA A 34 -4.19 9.23 0.83
CA ALA A 34 -2.80 9.69 0.83
C ALA A 34 -1.88 8.76 1.65
N ASN A 35 -2.34 8.29 2.81
CA ASN A 35 -1.61 7.35 3.65
C ASN A 35 -1.43 5.99 2.95
N LEU A 36 -2.49 5.45 2.36
CA LEU A 36 -2.45 4.20 1.59
C LEU A 36 -1.49 4.28 0.40
N LYS A 37 -1.51 5.39 -0.34
CA LYS A 37 -0.55 5.61 -1.44
C LYS A 37 0.88 5.65 -0.93
N THR A 38 1.13 6.36 0.17
CA THR A 38 2.48 6.52 0.74
C THR A 38 3.02 5.19 1.28
N ALA A 39 2.15 4.36 1.85
CA ALA A 39 2.50 3.03 2.38
C ALA A 39 2.58 1.94 1.29
N GLY A 40 2.42 2.29 0.01
CA GLY A 40 2.67 1.37 -1.11
C GLY A 40 1.51 0.44 -1.47
N MET A 41 0.25 0.85 -1.23
CA MET A 41 -0.94 0.06 -1.60
C MET A 41 -0.94 -0.35 -3.08
N PRO A 42 -0.64 0.54 -4.06
CA PRO A 42 -0.66 0.16 -5.47
C PRO A 42 0.34 -0.95 -5.80
N GLU A 43 1.54 -0.88 -5.23
CA GLU A 43 2.62 -1.84 -5.42
C GLU A 43 2.28 -3.19 -4.80
N LEU A 44 1.71 -3.20 -3.58
CA LEU A 44 1.22 -4.42 -2.94
C LEU A 44 0.15 -5.12 -3.79
N LEU A 45 -0.84 -4.38 -4.29
CA LEU A 45 -1.91 -4.95 -5.10
C LEU A 45 -1.40 -5.52 -6.42
N ARG A 46 -0.45 -4.84 -7.09
CA ARG A 46 0.20 -5.37 -8.31
C ARG A 46 0.93 -6.69 -8.02
N ALA A 47 1.74 -6.72 -6.96
CA ALA A 47 2.48 -7.93 -6.57
C ALA A 47 1.55 -9.11 -6.28
N LEU A 48 0.41 -8.88 -5.61
CA LEU A 48 -0.58 -9.92 -5.34
C LEU A 48 -1.24 -10.45 -6.62
N VAL A 49 -1.53 -9.58 -7.59
CA VAL A 49 -2.07 -9.98 -8.90
C VAL A 49 -1.04 -10.81 -9.67
N GLU A 50 0.22 -10.38 -9.72
CA GLU A 50 1.31 -11.10 -10.37
C GLU A 50 1.53 -12.48 -9.73
N GLN A 51 1.59 -12.55 -8.39
CA GLN A 51 1.70 -13.80 -7.66
C GLN A 51 0.55 -14.76 -7.98
N LYS A 52 -0.69 -14.25 -8.03
CA LYS A 52 -1.87 -15.06 -8.36
C LYS A 52 -1.77 -15.64 -9.77
N GLN A 53 -1.27 -14.88 -10.73
CA GLN A 53 -1.10 -15.33 -12.12
C GLN A 53 0.02 -16.39 -12.24
N ALA A 54 1.12 -16.20 -11.52
CA ALA A 54 2.24 -17.13 -11.50
C ALA A 54 1.87 -18.50 -10.88
N GLY A 55 1.02 -18.51 -9.86
CA GLY A 55 0.54 -19.76 -9.22
C GLY A 55 -0.61 -20.46 -9.96
N ALA A 56 -1.15 -19.85 -11.01
CA ALA A 56 -2.21 -20.43 -11.85
C ALA A 56 -1.66 -21.12 -13.11
N SER A 57 -0.33 -21.19 -13.26
CA SER A 57 0.41 -21.87 -14.33
C SER A 57 1.08 -23.14 -13.81
#